data_AF-A0A940Q8F6-F1
#
_entry.id   AF-A0A940Q8F6-F1
#
_cell.length_a   1.000
_cell.length_b   1.000
_cell.length_c   1.000
_cell.angle_alpha   90.00
_cell.angle_beta   90.00
_cell.angle_gamma   90.00
#
_symmetry.space_group_name_H-M   'P 1'
#
loop_
_entity.id
_entity.type
_entity.pdbx_description
1 polymer ?
#
loop_
_entity_poly.entity_id
_entity_poly.type
_entity_poly.pdbx_seq_one_letter_code
_entity_poly.pdbx_strand_id
1 'polypeptide(L)' 'MANYKTCEKCSAPLHDDDIAIFRKLVFRGAESFSCIDCLAESFGCTREAVEKLISYYRESGKCTLFR' A
#
# COMPACT_ATOMS: atom_id res chain seq x y z
N MET A 1 -15.45 11.19 -7.80
CA MET A 1 -15.13 10.38 -6.61
C MET A 1 -14.08 9.35 -6.98
N ALA A 2 -12.83 9.53 -6.57
CA ALA A 2 -11.84 8.46 -6.70
C ALA A 2 -12.23 7.37 -5.69
N ASN A 3 -12.45 6.13 -6.15
CA ASN A 3 -12.79 5.01 -5.28
C ASN A 3 -11.48 4.50 -4.65
N TYR A 4 -10.93 5.26 -3.70
CA TYR A 4 -9.66 4.94 -3.00
C TYR A 4 -9.79 3.78 -2.01
N LYS A 5 -10.86 2.98 -2.09
CA LYS A 5 -11.18 1.93 -1.12
C LYS A 5 -11.14 0.54 -1.72
N THR A 6 -10.95 0.39 -3.02
CA THR A 6 -10.90 -0.91 -3.69
C THR A 6 -9.77 -0.96 -4.68
N CYS A 7 -9.09 -2.11 -4.71
CA CYS A 7 -8.01 -2.35 -5.66
C CYS A 7 -8.56 -2.46 -7.08
N GLU A 8 -7.91 -1.82 -8.04
CA GLU A 8 -8.28 -1.87 -9.45
C GLU A 8 -8.12 -3.27 -10.08
N LYS A 9 -7.19 -4.09 -9.55
CA LYS A 9 -6.93 -5.45 -10.04
C LYS A 9 -7.84 -6.49 -9.38
N CYS A 10 -7.84 -6.51 -8.05
CA CYS A 10 -8.43 -7.59 -7.26
C CYS A 10 -9.86 -7.24 -6.77
N SER A 11 -10.31 -5.98 -6.92
CA SER A 11 -11.52 -5.44 -6.29
C SER A 11 -11.58 -5.63 -4.77
N ALA A 12 -10.47 -6.01 -4.12
CA ALA A 12 -10.39 -6.17 -2.68
C ALA A 12 -10.40 -4.81 -1.98
N PRO A 13 -10.91 -4.76 -0.73
CA PRO A 13 -10.87 -3.55 0.07
C PRO A 13 -9.43 -3.11 0.33
N LEU A 14 -9.14 -1.84 0.05
CA LEU A 14 -7.90 -1.17 0.40
C LEU A 14 -8.09 -0.44 1.73
N HIS A 15 -7.13 -0.59 2.62
CA HIS A 15 -6.96 0.28 3.77
C HIS A 15 -6.03 1.46 3.46
N ASP A 16 -6.07 2.45 4.34
CA ASP A 16 -5.18 3.60 4.29
C ASP A 16 -3.70 3.18 4.25
N ASP A 17 -3.36 2.11 4.98
CA ASP A 17 -2.01 1.52 5.01
C ASP A 17 -1.58 0.98 3.63
N ASP A 18 -2.49 0.33 2.88
CA ASP A 18 -2.21 -0.16 1.52
C ASP A 18 -1.89 1.00 0.57
N ILE A 19 -2.67 2.08 0.66
CA ILE A 19 -2.53 3.26 -0.19
C ILE A 19 -1.23 4.00 0.17
N ALA A 20 -0.94 4.14 1.46
CA ALA A 20 0.27 4.77 1.97
C ALA A 20 1.53 4.02 1.52
N ILE A 21 1.54 2.68 1.62
CA ILE A 21 2.69 1.87 1.19
C ILE A 21 2.86 1.91 -0.33
N PHE A 22 1.75 1.83 -1.09
CA PHE A 22 1.77 1.92 -2.54
C PHE A 22 2.34 3.27 -2.99
N ARG A 23 1.89 4.37 -2.39
CA ARG A 23 2.41 5.72 -2.68
C ARG A 23 3.89 5.89 -2.32
N LYS A 24 4.32 5.21 -1.26
CA LYS A 24 5.70 5.25 -0.79
C LYS A 24 6.66 4.47 -1.68
N LEU A 25 6.24 3.29 -2.14
CA LEU A 25 7.07 2.37 -2.92
C LEU A 25 7.00 2.64 -4.43
N VAL A 26 5.82 2.95 -4.95
CA VAL A 26 5.59 3.14 -6.39
C VAL A 26 5.69 4.61 -6.76
N PHE A 27 4.70 5.41 -6.37
CA PHE A 27 4.67 6.83 -6.71
C PHE A 27 3.74 7.63 -5.79
N ARG A 28 4.25 8.75 -5.25
CA ARG A 28 3.51 9.56 -4.26
C ARG A 28 2.22 10.16 -4.82
N GLY A 29 2.19 10.44 -6.12
CA GLY A 29 1.05 10.99 -6.84
C GLY A 29 0.20 9.95 -7.56
N ALA A 30 0.32 8.66 -7.23
CA ALA A 30 -0.51 7.65 -7.86
C ALA A 30 -2.01 7.95 -7.61
N GLU A 31 -2.79 7.88 -8.67
CA GLU A 31 -4.27 7.98 -8.65
C GLU A 31 -4.93 6.58 -8.63
N SER A 32 -4.11 5.56 -8.87
CA SER A 32 -4.42 4.15 -9.00
C SER A 32 -3.70 3.39 -7.89
N PHE A 33 -4.43 2.57 -7.13
CA PHE A 33 -3.91 1.86 -5.97
C PHE A 33 -4.21 0.36 -6.07
N SER A 34 -3.25 -0.45 -5.63
CA SER A 34 -3.36 -1.90 -5.60
C SER A 34 -3.31 -2.43 -4.17
N CYS A 35 -4.03 -3.54 -3.93
CA CYS A 35 -4.01 -4.27 -2.66
C CYS A 35 -2.58 -4.74 -2.34
N ILE A 36 -2.20 -4.84 -1.06
CA ILE A 36 -0.87 -5.35 -0.68
C ILE A 36 -0.55 -6.70 -1.31
N ASP A 37 -1.54 -7.57 -1.53
CA ASP A 37 -1.38 -8.84 -2.24
C ASP A 37 -1.00 -8.62 -3.71
N CYS A 38 -1.77 -7.83 -4.47
CA CYS A 38 -1.43 -7.51 -5.87
C CYS A 38 -0.10 -6.77 -5.99
N LEU A 39 0.23 -5.92 -5.02
CA LEU A 39 1.52 -5.24 -4.95
C LEU A 39 2.62 -6.26 -4.72
N ALA A 40 2.47 -7.14 -3.74
CA ALA A 40 3.42 -8.19 -3.42
C ALA A 40 3.65 -9.13 -4.61
N GLU A 41 2.58 -9.58 -5.28
CA GLU A 41 2.69 -10.38 -6.52
C GLU A 41 3.44 -9.63 -7.63
N SER A 42 3.16 -8.34 -7.82
CA SER A 42 3.82 -7.53 -8.85
C SER A 42 5.31 -7.29 -8.55
N PHE A 43 5.67 -7.23 -7.27
CA PHE A 43 7.05 -7.09 -6.80
C PHE A 43 7.75 -8.44 -6.53
N GLY A 44 7.05 -9.58 -6.68
CA GLY A 44 7.57 -10.91 -6.34
C GLY A 44 7.85 -11.12 -4.84
N CYS A 45 7.22 -10.33 -3.97
CA CYS A 45 7.32 -10.40 -2.52
C CYS A 45 6.10 -11.11 -1.92
N THR A 46 6.15 -11.44 -0.63
CA THR A 46 4.97 -11.93 0.11
C THR A 46 4.22 -10.78 0.77
N ARG A 47 2.91 -10.96 1.02
CA ARG A 47 2.10 -10.00 1.79
C ARG A 47 2.76 -9.62 3.13
N GLU A 48 3.35 -10.60 3.81
CA GLU A 48 4.01 -10.41 5.10
C GLU A 48 5.21 -9.46 5.01
N ALA A 49 5.93 -9.45 3.88
CA ALA A 49 7.04 -8.52 3.69
C ALA A 49 6.53 -7.07 3.61
N VAL A 50 5.39 -6.86 2.95
CA VAL A 50 4.75 -5.55 2.85
C VAL A 50 4.17 -5.13 4.20
N GLU A 51 3.51 -6.04 4.93
CA GLU A 51 3.02 -5.81 6.29
C GLU A 51 4.16 -5.43 7.26
N LYS A 52 5.31 -6.11 7.16
CA LYS A 52 6.52 -5.76 7.94
C LYS A 52 7.06 -4.38 7.60
N LEU A 53 7.05 -3.99 6.32
CA LEU A 53 7.45 -2.64 5.91
C LEU A 53 6.49 -1.59 6.48
N ILE A 54 5.19 -1.84 6.46
CA ILE A 54 4.17 -0.95 7.06
C ILE A 54 4.47 -0.79 8.55
N SER A 55 4.62 -1.88 9.31
CA SER A 55 4.97 -1.83 10.73
C SER A 55 6.26 -1.05 10.97
N TYR A 56 7.31 -1.36 10.20
CA TYR A 56 8.59 -0.67 10.27
C TYR A 56 8.47 0.85 10.04
N TYR A 57 7.70 1.28 9.04
CA TYR A 57 7.49 2.71 8.77
C TYR A 57 6.66 3.40 9.85
N ARG A 58 5.70 2.67 10.43
CA ARG A 58 4.86 3.14 11.53
C ARG A 58 5.67 3.32 12.81
N GLU A 59 6.49 2.34 13.15
CA GLU A 59 7.41 2.35 14.30
C GLU A 59 8.56 3.36 14.12
N SER A 60 9.08 3.50 12.90
CA SER A 60 10.13 4.47 12.59
C SER A 60 9.65 5.91 12.71
N GLY A 61 8.33 6.18 12.65
CA GLY A 61 7.73 7.51 12.81
C GLY A 61 8.12 8.53 11.73
N LYS A 62 8.89 8.10 10.71
CA LYS A 62 9.47 8.96 9.68
C LYS A 62 8.56 9.15 8.47
N CYS A 63 7.49 8.37 8.37
CA CYS A 63 6.58 8.38 7.23
C CYS A 63 5.29 9.11 7.60
N THR A 64 5.15 10.36 7.16
CA THR A 64 3.96 11.19 7.40
C THR A 64 2.67 10.65 6.78
N LEU A 65 2.76 9.59 5.98
CA LEU A 65 1.64 8.87 5.39
C LEU A 65 1.03 7.81 6.33
N PHE A 66 1.76 7.37 7.36
CA PHE A 66 1.32 6.34 8.33
C PHE A 66 1.07 6.92 9.73
N ARG A 67 0.78 8.23 9.81
CA ARG A 67 0.59 8.96 11.07
C ARG A 67 -0.82 8.78 11.61
#